data_AF-A0A6L3VC05-F1
#
_entry.id   AF-A0A6L3VC05-F1
#
_cell.length_a   1.000
_cell.length_b   1.000
_cell.length_c   1.000
_cell.angle_alpha   90.00
_cell.angle_beta   90.00
_cell.angle_gamma   90.00
#
_symmetry.space_group_name_H-M   'P 1'
#
loop_
_entity.id
_entity.type
_entity.pdbx_description
1 polymer ?
#
loop_
_entity_poly.entity_id
_entity_poly.type
_entity_poly.pdbx_seq_one_letter_code
_entity_poly.pdbx_strand_id
1 'polypeptide(L)'
;MAGPVLGHAALIGYLEAEQRAGRLAPGAPAPAIAAALLGGCQQHAFLIRLAGPEAVAAGARLPEAPEEFAERLVGAVLAGHLPS
;
A
#
# COMPACT_ATOMS: atom_id res chain seq x y z
N MET A 1 20.53 -0.93 12.73
CA MET A 1 20.04 -1.06 11.35
C MET A 1 18.59 -0.60 11.31
N ALA A 2 18.31 0.54 10.68
CA ALA A 2 16.96 1.07 10.53
C ALA A 2 16.75 1.39 9.04
N GLY A 3 15.85 0.66 8.40
CA GLY A 3 15.66 0.67 6.94
C GLY A 3 14.30 0.09 6.55
N PRO A 4 14.09 -0.29 5.27
CA PRO A 4 12.79 -0.75 4.74
C PRO A 4 12.07 -1.84 5.55
N VAL A 5 12.84 -2.67 6.26
CA VAL A 5 12.31 -3.73 7.15
C VAL A 5 11.56 -3.14 8.36
N LEU A 6 12.02 -2.02 8.93
CA LEU A 6 11.30 -1.35 10.02
C LEU A 6 9.97 -0.76 9.54
N GLY A 7 9.93 -0.22 8.32
CA GLY A 7 8.69 0.28 7.72
C GLY A 7 7.66 -0.84 7.53
N HIS A 8 8.09 -2.02 7.09
CA HIS A 8 7.23 -3.21 7.02
C HIS A 8 6.71 -3.61 8.40
N ALA A 9 7.60 -3.79 9.38
CA ALA A 9 7.21 -4.19 10.72
C ALA A 9 6.22 -3.21 11.37
N ALA A 10 6.44 -1.90 11.20
CA ALA A 10 5.55 -0.87 11.72
C ALA A 10 4.16 -0.92 11.08
N LEU A 11 4.08 -1.07 9.74
CA LEU A 11 2.79 -1.14 9.05
C LEU A 11 2.02 -2.42 9.42
N ILE A 12 2.71 -3.55 9.57
CA ILE A 12 2.10 -4.79 10.06
C ILE A 12 1.50 -4.56 11.45
N GLY A 13 2.27 -4.01 12.39
CA GLY A 13 1.79 -3.75 13.74
C GLY A 13 0.61 -2.77 13.80
N TYR A 14 0.58 -1.79 12.89
CA TYR A 14 -0.56 -0.90 12.71
C TYR A 14 -1.80 -1.69 12.27
N LEU A 15 -1.71 -2.48 11.20
CA LEU A 15 -2.84 -3.25 10.67
C LEU A 15 -3.38 -4.28 11.69
N GLU A 16 -2.50 -4.91 12.47
CA GLU A 16 -2.90 -5.78 13.57
C GLU A 16 -3.65 -5.02 14.68
N ALA A 17 -3.26 -3.76 14.95
CA ALA A 17 -3.99 -2.90 15.87
C ALA A 17 -5.38 -2.51 15.34
N GLU A 18 -5.47 -2.18 14.05
CA GLU A 18 -6.75 -1.91 13.37
C GLU A 18 -7.68 -3.12 13.40
N GLN A 19 -7.14 -4.32 13.19
CA GLN A 19 -7.88 -5.58 13.29
C GLN A 19 -8.38 -5.85 14.72
N ARG A 20 -7.52 -5.69 15.73
CA ARG A 20 -7.94 -5.81 17.14
C ARG A 20 -9.00 -4.78 17.54
N ALA A 21 -8.99 -3.62 16.90
CA ALA A 21 -10.01 -2.58 17.08
C ALA A 21 -11.30 -2.82 16.26
N GLY A 22 -11.37 -3.91 15.49
CA GLY A 22 -12.53 -4.25 14.66
C GLY A 22 -12.69 -3.39 13.41
N ARG A 23 -11.67 -2.61 13.02
CA ARG A 23 -11.68 -1.81 11.78
C ARG A 23 -11.24 -2.60 10.54
N LEU A 24 -10.59 -3.75 10.75
CA LEU A 24 -10.32 -4.76 9.73
C LEU A 24 -11.01 -6.07 10.11
N ALA A 25 -11.36 -6.86 9.10
CA ALA A 25 -11.97 -8.18 9.29
C ALA A 25 -11.05 -9.09 10.14
N PRO A 26 -11.60 -9.97 11.00
CA PRO A 26 -10.81 -10.84 11.88
C PRO A 26 -9.84 -11.79 11.17
N GLY A 27 -10.08 -12.09 9.88
CA GLY A 27 -9.21 -12.92 9.05
C GLY A 27 -8.31 -12.14 8.09
N ALA A 28 -8.28 -10.80 8.15
CA ALA A 28 -7.46 -9.98 7.28
C ALA A 28 -5.96 -10.32 7.46
N PRO A 29 -5.23 -10.68 6.39
CA PRO A 29 -3.84 -11.11 6.48
C PRO A 29 -2.90 -9.90 6.57
N ALA A 30 -2.74 -9.32 7.76
CA ALA A 30 -1.97 -8.08 7.97
C ALA A 30 -0.56 -8.06 7.34
N PRO A 31 0.26 -9.14 7.44
CA PRO A 31 1.55 -9.19 6.75
C PRO A 31 1.45 -9.08 5.22
N ALA A 32 0.48 -9.74 4.61
CA ALA A 32 0.28 -9.71 3.16
C ALA A 32 -0.26 -8.36 2.69
N ILE A 33 -1.16 -7.75 3.45
CA ILE A 33 -1.66 -6.39 3.19
C ILE A 33 -0.51 -5.38 3.24
N ALA A 34 0.32 -5.42 4.28
CA ALA A 34 1.48 -4.53 4.40
C ALA A 34 2.44 -4.67 3.22
N ALA A 35 2.75 -5.92 2.82
CA ALA A 35 3.60 -6.20 1.67
C ALA A 35 3.01 -5.66 0.36
N ALA A 36 1.69 -5.81 0.15
CA ALA A 36 1.01 -5.29 -1.04
C ALA A 36 1.05 -3.76 -1.11
N LEU A 37 0.78 -3.08 0.01
CA LEU A 37 0.80 -1.61 0.09
C LEU A 37 2.20 -1.05 -0.17
N LEU A 38 3.21 -1.57 0.53
CA LEU A 38 4.58 -1.09 0.41
C LEU A 38 5.18 -1.45 -0.96
N GLY A 39 4.91 -2.66 -1.45
CA GLY A 39 5.32 -3.11 -2.78
C GLY A 39 4.70 -2.29 -3.90
N GLY A 40 3.40 -1.97 -3.81
CA GLY A 40 2.73 -1.11 -4.78
C GLY A 40 3.33 0.29 -4.83
N CYS A 41 3.56 0.93 -3.67
CA CYS A 41 4.22 2.24 -3.61
C CYS A 41 5.66 2.21 -4.15
N GLN A 42 6.41 1.14 -3.88
CA GLN A 42 7.76 0.97 -4.43
C GLN A 42 7.74 0.79 -5.95
N GLN A 43 6.82 0.00 -6.48
CA GLN A 43 6.66 -0.18 -7.92
C GLN A 43 6.29 1.14 -8.61
N HIS A 44 5.37 1.92 -8.03
CA HIS A 44 5.01 3.24 -8.54
C HIS A 44 6.20 4.19 -8.56
N ALA A 45 6.90 4.35 -7.43
CA ALA A 45 8.10 5.18 -7.34
C ALA A 45 9.19 4.76 -8.32
N PHE A 46 9.39 3.45 -8.51
CA PHE A 46 10.33 2.91 -9.49
C PHE A 46 9.94 3.29 -10.92
N LEU A 47 8.67 3.09 -11.29
CA LEU A 47 8.17 3.42 -12.63
C LEU A 47 8.31 4.92 -12.94
N ILE A 48 7.94 5.79 -11.99
CA ILE A 48 8.11 7.25 -12.12
C ILE A 48 9.59 7.59 -12.32
N ARG A 49 10.49 6.98 -11.54
CA ARG A 49 11.94 7.23 -11.66
C ARG A 49 12.54 6.72 -12.96
N LEU A 50 12.03 5.61 -13.49
CA LEU A 50 12.54 4.94 -14.68
C LEU A 50 12.05 5.62 -15.96
N ALA A 51 10.75 5.94 -16.05
CA ALA A 51 10.10 6.36 -17.28
C ALA A 51 9.59 7.82 -17.27
N GLY A 52 9.57 8.48 -16.11
CA GLY A 52 8.97 9.80 -15.93
C GLY A 52 7.46 9.75 -15.66
N PRO A 53 6.90 10.77 -14.98
CA PRO A 53 5.50 10.78 -14.55
C PRO A 53 4.50 10.71 -15.72
N GLU A 54 4.73 11.47 -16.78
CA GLU A 54 3.85 11.54 -17.96
C GLU A 54 3.69 10.17 -18.65
N ALA A 55 4.78 9.42 -18.80
CA ALA A 55 4.77 8.10 -19.43
C ALA A 55 4.03 7.07 -18.56
N VAL A 56 4.15 7.16 -17.24
CA VAL A 56 3.43 6.29 -16.30
C VAL A 56 1.93 6.60 -16.30
N ALA A 57 1.55 7.88 -16.31
CA ALA A 57 0.15 8.29 -16.42
C ALA A 57 -0.48 7.83 -17.72
N ALA A 58 0.17 8.07 -18.86
CA ALA A 58 -0.36 7.69 -20.17
C ALA A 58 -0.37 6.17 -20.39
N GLY A 59 0.72 5.48 -20.04
CA GLY A 59 0.92 4.06 -20.34
C GLY A 59 0.32 3.11 -19.30
N ALA A 60 0.64 3.33 -18.01
CA ALA A 60 0.18 2.48 -16.92
C ALA A 60 -1.18 2.92 -16.35
N ARG A 61 -1.66 4.12 -16.71
CA ARG A 61 -2.91 4.72 -16.17
C ARG A 61 -2.91 4.82 -14.64
N LEU A 62 -1.74 5.09 -14.08
CA LEU A 62 -1.54 5.35 -12.65
C LEU A 62 -1.45 6.84 -12.40
N PRO A 63 -1.88 7.34 -11.22
CA PRO A 63 -1.65 8.72 -10.81
C PRO A 63 -0.18 9.11 -10.90
N GLU A 64 0.09 10.36 -11.23
CA GLU A 64 1.45 10.91 -11.17
C GLU A 64 1.85 11.20 -9.73
N ALA A 65 0.92 11.75 -8.95
CA ALA A 65 1.13 12.10 -7.54
C ALA A 65 1.25 10.83 -6.67
N PRO A 66 2.35 10.67 -5.90
CA PRO A 66 2.53 9.53 -5.01
C PRO A 66 1.40 9.37 -3.98
N GLU A 67 0.88 10.47 -3.45
CA GLU A 67 -0.18 10.48 -2.44
C GLU A 67 -1.50 9.95 -3.02
N GLU A 68 -1.89 10.42 -4.21
CA GLU A 68 -3.11 9.94 -4.89
C GLU A 68 -3.00 8.45 -5.22
N PHE A 69 -1.83 7.99 -5.68
CA PHE A 69 -1.60 6.57 -5.91
C PHE A 69 -1.73 5.76 -4.61
N ALA A 70 -1.12 6.22 -3.52
CA ALA A 70 -1.17 5.54 -2.23
C ALA A 70 -2.60 5.43 -1.68
N GLU A 71 -3.39 6.51 -1.74
CA GLU A 71 -4.79 6.51 -1.31
C GLU A 71 -5.63 5.50 -2.10
N ARG A 72 -5.51 5.51 -3.42
CA ARG A 72 -6.20 4.56 -4.30
C ARG A 72 -5.78 3.12 -4.06
N LEU A 73 -4.49 2.89 -3.81
CA LEU A 73 -3.94 1.58 -3.49
C LEU A 73 -4.49 1.06 -2.16
N VAL A 74 -4.54 1.91 -1.12
CA VAL A 74 -5.13 1.55 0.18
C VAL A 74 -6.59 1.16 0.00
N GLY A 75 -7.38 1.97 -0.72
CA GLY A 75 -8.78 1.66 -1.02
C GLY A 75 -8.94 0.31 -1.73
N ALA A 76 -8.13 0.07 -2.77
CA ALA A 76 -8.19 -1.16 -3.55
C ALA A 76 -7.78 -2.41 -2.74
N VAL A 77 -6.70 -2.33 -1.96
CA VAL A 77 -6.21 -3.45 -1.15
C VAL A 77 -7.16 -3.75 0.01
N LEU A 78 -7.68 -2.72 0.70
CA LEU A 78 -8.51 -2.92 1.88
C LEU A 78 -9.97 -3.25 1.56
N ALA A 79 -10.47 -3.01 0.34
CA ALA A 79 -11.86 -3.25 -0.01
C ALA A 79 -12.38 -4.66 0.35
N GLY A 80 -11.52 -5.69 0.23
CA GLY A 80 -11.86 -7.07 0.59
C GLY A 80 -11.60 -7.44 2.06
N HIS A 81 -11.20 -6.49 2.89
CA HIS A 81 -10.72 -6.71 4.26
C HIS A 81 -11.41 -5.82 5.29
N LEU A 82 -12.39 -5.02 4.88
CA LEU A 82 -13.23 -4.25 5.80
C LEU A 82 -14.31 -5.16 6.44
N PRO A 83 -14.76 -4.85 7.67
CA PRO A 83 -15.93 -5.48 8.27
C PRO A 83 -17.17 -5.34 7.37
N SER A 84 -18.04 -6.36 7.39
CA SER A 84 -19.35 -6.33 6.73
C SER A 84 -20.37 -5.50 7.51
#